data_AF-A0A7C7GUE7-F1
#
_entry.id   AF-A0A7C7GUE7-F1
#
_cell.length_a   1.000
_cell.length_b   1.000
_cell.length_c   1.000
_cell.angle_alpha   90.00
_cell.angle_beta   90.00
_cell.angle_gamma   90.00
#
_symmetry.space_group_name_H-M   'P 1'
#
loop_
_entity.id
_entity.type
_entity.pdbx_description
1 polymer ?
#
loop_
_entity_poly.entity_id
_entity_poly.type
_entity_poly.pdbx_seq_one_letter_code
_entity_poly.pdbx_strand_id
1 'polypeptide(L)' 'MAITKEQVLEALSNVDDPDLHQDLVTLKMIEDIAINGKEVSFSVVLTTPACPMKEMIQRACENAI' A
#
# COMPACT_ATOMS: atom_id res chain seq x y z
N MET A 1 7.42 0.63 -20.42
CA MET A 1 6.43 -0.15 -19.65
C MET A 1 5.84 0.80 -18.63
N ALA A 2 4.53 1.03 -18.69
CA ALA A 2 3.83 1.90 -17.74
C ALA A 2 3.35 1.03 -16.58
N ILE A 3 3.57 1.47 -15.35
CA ILE A 3 3.00 0.81 -14.17
C ILE A 3 1.48 0.97 -14.24
N THR A 4 0.74 -0.13 -14.08
CA THR A 4 -0.74 -0.09 -14.05
C THR A 4 -1.25 -0.24 -12.63
N LYS A 5 -2.49 0.21 -12.40
CA LYS A 5 -3.18 0.03 -11.10
C LYS A 5 -3.25 -1.43 -10.68
N GLU A 6 -3.41 -2.34 -11.63
CA GLU A 6 -3.42 -3.78 -11.37
C GLU A 6 -2.08 -4.26 -10.80
N GLN A 7 -0.95 -3.82 -11.35
CA GLN A 7 0.37 -4.17 -10.80
C GLN A 7 0.57 -3.60 -9.39
N VAL A 8 0.12 -2.37 -9.16
CA VAL A 8 0.19 -1.74 -7.84
C VAL A 8 -0.71 -2.48 -6.84
N LEU A 9 -1.94 -2.82 -7.22
CA LEU A 9 -2.86 -3.60 -6.40
C LEU A 9 -2.32 -4.99 -6.10
N GLU A 10 -1.69 -5.65 -7.07
CA GLU A 10 -1.08 -6.98 -6.90
C GLU A 10 0.14 -6.92 -5.97
N ALA A 11 1.00 -5.92 -6.13
CA ALA A 11 2.13 -5.66 -5.22
C ALA A 11 1.65 -5.36 -3.79
N LEU A 12 0.66 -4.47 -3.65
CA LEU A 12 0.08 -4.08 -2.35
C LEU A 12 -0.74 -5.22 -1.72
N SER A 13 -1.29 -6.13 -2.52
CA SER A 13 -1.99 -7.33 -2.04
C SER A 13 -1.03 -8.35 -1.40
N ASN A 14 0.26 -8.32 -1.75
CA ASN A 14 1.30 -9.06 -1.02
C ASN A 14 1.70 -8.39 0.31
N VAL A 15 1.18 -7.20 0.60
CA VAL A 15 1.42 -6.50 1.86
C VAL A 15 0.22 -6.72 2.79
N ASP A 16 0.36 -7.75 3.62
CA ASP A 16 -0.62 -8.09 4.66
C ASP A 16 -0.40 -7.26 5.92
N ASP A 17 -1.50 -6.85 6.54
CA ASP A 17 -1.50 -6.30 7.89
C ASP A 17 -1.28 -7.46 8.88
N PRO A 18 -0.19 -7.47 9.69
CA PRO A 18 0.09 -8.57 10.60
C PRO A 18 -0.88 -8.65 11.78
N ASP A 19 -1.59 -7.56 12.09
CA ASP A 19 -2.58 -7.48 13.16
C ASP A 19 -3.92 -8.08 12.70
N LEU A 20 -4.35 -7.74 11.49
CA LEU A 20 -5.62 -8.19 10.89
C LEU A 20 -5.48 -9.43 10.01
N HIS A 21 -4.24 -9.84 9.69
CA HIS A 21 -3.92 -10.91 8.71
C HIS A 21 -4.67 -10.72 7.39
N GLN A 22 -4.78 -9.46 6.95
CA GLN A 22 -5.56 -9.08 5.78
C GLN A 22 -4.84 -7.99 5.00
N ASP A 23 -4.97 -8.02 3.69
CA ASP A 23 -4.25 -7.12 2.81
C ASP A 23 -4.77 -5.67 2.91
N LEU A 24 -3.83 -4.72 2.87
CA LEU A 24 -4.12 -3.27 3.00
C LEU A 24 -5.12 -2.77 1.95
N VAL A 25 -5.12 -3.43 0.78
CA VAL A 25 -6.04 -3.19 -0.32
C VAL A 25 -7.46 -3.61 0.06
N THR A 26 -7.66 -4.84 0.56
CA THR A 26 -8.98 -5.33 1.00
C THR A 26 -9.49 -4.56 2.21
N LEU A 27 -8.60 -4.15 3.12
CA LEU A 27 -8.95 -3.28 4.25
C LEU A 27 -9.38 -1.88 3.82
N LYS A 28 -9.28 -1.53 2.53
CA LYS A 28 -9.59 -0.19 1.98
C LYS A 28 -8.86 0.92 2.74
N MET A 29 -7.66 0.63 3.23
CA MET A 29 -6.82 1.60 3.91
C MET A 29 -6.01 2.45 2.93
N ILE A 30 -6.06 2.12 1.64
CA ILE A 30 -5.34 2.80 0.57
C ILE A 30 -6.34 3.61 -0.27
N GLU A 31 -6.11 4.92 -0.30
CA GLU A 31 -6.91 5.91 -1.01
C GLU A 31 -6.01 6.73 -1.94
N ASP A 32 -6.60 7.45 -2.90
CA ASP A 32 -5.87 8.36 -3.80
C ASP A 32 -4.64 7.73 -4.51
N ILE A 33 -4.80 6.52 -5.06
CA ILE A 33 -3.74 5.89 -5.87
C ILE A 33 -3.55 6.67 -7.18
N ALA A 34 -2.45 7.40 -7.26
CA ALA A 34 -1.93 8.08 -8.44
C ALA A 34 -0.71 7.34 -8.98
N ILE A 35 -0.68 7.12 -10.30
CA ILE A 35 0.43 6.46 -10.98
C ILE A 35 0.93 7.39 -12.06
N ASN A 36 2.20 7.75 -12.00
CA ASN A 36 2.84 8.70 -12.90
C ASN A 36 4.07 8.06 -13.56
N GLY A 37 3.82 7.27 -14.60
CA GLY A 37 4.85 6.57 -15.36
C GLY A 37 5.55 5.47 -14.55
N LYS A 38 6.56 5.87 -13.75
CA LYS A 38 7.33 5.01 -12.84
C LYS A 38 7.10 5.32 -11.36
N GLU A 39 6.48 6.45 -11.04
CA GLU A 39 6.16 6.80 -9.66
C GLU A 39 4.74 6.33 -9.32
N VAL A 40 4.59 5.76 -8.14
CA VAL A 40 3.31 5.36 -7.57
C VAL A 40 3.14 6.13 -6.27
N SER A 41 2.02 6.82 -6.12
CA SER A 41 1.68 7.59 -4.93
C SER A 41 0.30 7.17 -4.47
N PHE A 42 0.14 6.90 -3.18
CA PHE A 42 -1.15 6.57 -2.59
C PHE A 42 -1.17 7.06 -1.14
N SER A 43 -2.37 7.32 -0.64
CA SER A 43 -2.61 7.74 0.74
C SER A 43 -3.03 6.56 1.57
N VAL A 44 -2.28 6.26 2.63
CA VAL A 44 -2.69 5.24 3.61
C VAL A 44 -3.35 5.94 4.79
N VAL A 45 -4.64 5.70 4.99
CA VAL A 45 -5.39 6.22 6.14
C VAL A 45 -5.32 5.22 7.28
N LEU A 46 -4.43 5.51 8.23
CA LEU A 46 -4.34 4.77 9.48
C LEU A 46 -5.36 5.33 10.46
N THR A 47 -6.27 4.48 10.93
CA THR A 47 -7.21 4.79 12.01
C THR A 47 -6.52 4.98 13.36
N THR A 48 -5.23 4.64 13.46
CA THR A 48 -4.38 4.82 14.65
C THR A 48 -3.21 5.79 14.38
N PRO A 49 -3.14 6.95 15.06
CA PRO A 49 -2.25 8.05 14.68
C PRO A 49 -0.76 7.90 15.09
N ALA A 50 -0.35 6.83 15.78
CA ALA A 50 0.93 6.80 16.51
C ALA A 50 1.72 5.48 16.50
N CYS A 51 1.55 4.61 15.48
CA CYS A 51 2.25 3.32 15.46
C CYS A 51 3.41 3.24 14.45
N PRO A 52 4.49 2.48 14.76
CA PRO A 52 5.60 2.17 13.84
C PRO A 52 5.15 1.40 12.58
N MET A 53 3.89 0.95 12.53
CA MET A 53 3.29 0.26 11.39
C MET A 53 3.25 1.10 10.12
N LYS A 54 3.11 2.43 10.20
CA LYS A 54 3.12 3.29 8.99
C LYS A 54 4.40 3.09 8.18
N GLU A 55 5.55 3.17 8.84
CA GLU A 55 6.85 3.00 8.18
C GLU A 55 7.06 1.56 7.70
N MET A 56 6.59 0.57 8.46
CA MET A 56 6.65 -0.84 8.05
C MET A 56 5.84 -1.09 6.78
N ILE A 57 4.59 -0.61 6.74
CA ILE A 57 3.71 -0.70 5.58
C ILE A 57 4.33 0.04 4.39
N GLN A 58 4.84 1.26 4.61
CA GLN A 58 5.49 2.03 3.56
C GLN A 58 6.68 1.28 2.97
N ARG A 59 7.57 0.74 3.81
CA ARG A 59 8.71 -0.06 3.36
C ARG A 59 8.28 -1.35 2.67
N ALA A 60 7.24 -2.02 3.15
CA ALA A 60 6.73 -3.22 2.51
C ALA A 60 6.18 -2.91 1.11
N CYS A 61 5.46 -1.80 0.95
CA CYS A 61 5.00 -1.32 -0.35
C CYS A 61 6.18 -0.95 -1.26
N GLU A 62 7.20 -0.27 -0.74
CA GLU A 62 8.43 0.05 -1.49
C GLU A 62 9.25 -1.18 -1.88
N ASN A 63 9.16 -2.28 -1.12
CA ASN A 63 9.81 -3.55 -1.49
C ASN A 63 8.98 -4.38 -2.48
N ALA A 64 7.66 -4.19 -2.50
CA ALA A 64 6.76 -4.91 -3.38
C ALA A 64 6.64 -4.30 -4.79
N ILE A 65 6.94 -3.00 -4.94
CA ILE A 65 6.85 -2.23 -6.19
C ILE A 65 8.21 -2.05 -6.87
#